data_AF-A0A4U2YTJ9-F1
#
_entry.id   AF-A0A4U2YTJ9-F1
#
_cell.length_a   1.000
_cell.length_b   1.000
_cell.length_c   1.000
_cell.angle_alpha   90.00
_cell.angle_beta   90.00
_cell.angle_gamma   90.00
#
_symmetry.space_group_name_H-M   'P 1'
#
loop_
_entity.id
_entity.type
_entity.pdbx_description
1 polymer ?
#
loop_
_entity_poly.entity_id
_entity_poly.type
_entity_poly.pdbx_seq_one_letter_code
_entity_poly.pdbx_strand_id
1 'polypeptide(L)'
;MTQHLTDIHLQVLTYLALLEETDLDELSYVSELPDSDCEAELMDMAAAGTAKWGNGPDAWVVTDAGRAEHARGVTAELEKVGARELVAQTHDVVTHWGDDQAAVAEAVVRLAARMRRFAGYGHRLEAAAEGRGPEEWDRVVALLKKDLATTLGLA
;
A
#
# COMPACT_ATOMS: atom_id res chain seq x y z
N MET A 1 17.56 -12.02 8.45
CA MET A 1 16.09 -12.15 8.48
C MET A 1 15.61 -12.23 7.05
N THR A 2 14.72 -13.17 6.72
CA THR A 2 14.13 -13.26 5.37
C THR A 2 13.03 -12.22 5.24
N GLN A 3 13.05 -11.45 4.16
CA GLN A 3 12.01 -10.48 3.82
C GLN A 3 10.65 -11.18 3.69
N HIS A 4 9.60 -10.65 4.32
CA HIS A 4 8.25 -11.21 4.18
C HIS A 4 7.62 -10.75 2.87
N LEU A 5 7.04 -11.71 2.14
CA LEU A 5 6.25 -11.45 0.93
C LEU A 5 4.78 -11.40 1.34
N THR A 6 4.17 -10.24 1.14
CA THR A 6 2.73 -10.10 1.27
C THR A 6 2.06 -10.91 0.17
N ASP A 7 0.96 -11.54 0.53
CA ASP A 7 0.13 -12.28 -0.41
C ASP A 7 -0.43 -11.32 -1.48
N ILE A 8 -0.44 -11.75 -2.75
CA ILE A 8 -0.81 -10.88 -3.88
C ILE A 8 -2.23 -10.32 -3.68
N HIS A 9 -3.17 -11.16 -3.24
CA HIS A 9 -4.53 -10.76 -2.93
C HIS A 9 -4.57 -9.64 -1.89
N LEU A 10 -3.85 -9.84 -0.77
CA LEU A 10 -3.80 -8.85 0.31
C LEU A 10 -3.13 -7.55 -0.16
N GLN A 11 -2.13 -7.63 -1.04
CA GLN A 11 -1.47 -6.46 -1.62
C GLN A 11 -2.43 -5.67 -2.52
N VAL A 12 -3.11 -6.32 -3.46
CA VAL A 12 -4.13 -5.69 -4.34
C VAL A 12 -5.24 -5.06 -3.51
N LEU A 13 -5.78 -5.79 -2.53
CA LEU A 13 -6.81 -5.28 -1.64
C LEU A 13 -6.34 -4.09 -0.78
N THR A 14 -5.08 -4.10 -0.33
CA THR A 14 -4.49 -2.95 0.39
C THR A 14 -4.49 -1.70 -0.48
N TYR A 15 -3.97 -1.78 -1.70
CA TYR A 15 -3.86 -0.62 -2.58
C TYR A 15 -5.22 -0.16 -3.09
N LEU A 16 -6.17 -1.06 -3.35
CA LEU A 16 -7.54 -0.67 -3.68
C LEU A 16 -8.23 0.06 -2.51
N ALA A 17 -8.05 -0.41 -1.28
CA ALA A 17 -8.57 0.26 -0.10
C ALA A 17 -7.91 1.63 0.16
N LEU A 18 -6.62 1.75 -0.20
CA LEU A 18 -5.84 2.97 -0.08
C LEU A 18 -6.26 4.04 -1.08
N LEU A 19 -6.47 3.66 -2.34
CA LEU A 19 -6.81 4.58 -3.43
C LEU A 19 -8.29 4.96 -3.47
N GLU A 20 -9.15 4.18 -2.82
CA GLU A 20 -10.62 4.33 -2.77
C GLU A 20 -11.29 4.06 -4.12
N GLU A 21 -10.89 4.77 -5.18
CA GLU A 21 -11.29 4.56 -6.56
C GLU A 21 -10.03 4.59 -7.45
N THR A 22 -9.81 3.56 -8.28
CA THR A 22 -8.62 3.46 -9.15
C THR A 22 -8.91 2.68 -10.42
N ASP A 23 -8.12 2.90 -11.46
CA ASP A 23 -8.04 2.00 -12.61
C ASP A 23 -6.95 0.94 -12.44
N LEU A 24 -6.82 0.03 -13.41
CA LEU A 24 -5.84 -1.04 -13.40
C LEU A 24 -4.40 -0.53 -13.50
N ASP A 25 -4.18 0.53 -14.30
CA ASP A 25 -2.85 1.09 -14.56
C ASP A 25 -2.29 1.74 -13.28
N GLU A 26 -3.08 2.56 -12.60
CA GLU A 26 -2.69 3.16 -11.32
C GLU A 26 -2.51 2.09 -10.24
N LEU A 27 -3.38 1.09 -10.18
CA LEU A 27 -3.27 0.00 -9.21
C LEU A 27 -1.99 -0.83 -9.41
N SER A 28 -1.70 -1.21 -10.66
CA SER A 28 -0.46 -1.90 -11.06
C SER A 28 0.77 -1.08 -10.70
N TYR A 29 0.76 0.21 -11.04
CA TYR A 29 1.85 1.13 -10.75
C TYR A 29 2.14 1.26 -9.25
N VAL A 30 1.12 1.52 -8.42
CA VAL A 30 1.36 1.73 -6.98
C VAL A 30 1.68 0.44 -6.24
N SER A 31 1.18 -0.69 -6.72
CA SER A 31 1.38 -1.99 -6.08
C SER A 31 2.67 -2.67 -6.55
N GLU A 32 3.29 -2.22 -7.62
CA GLU A 32 4.43 -2.87 -8.28
C GLU A 32 4.14 -4.34 -8.68
N LEU A 33 2.88 -4.65 -8.96
CA LEU A 33 2.45 -5.95 -9.46
C LEU A 33 2.20 -5.86 -10.97
N PRO A 34 2.39 -6.95 -11.74
CA PRO A 34 1.98 -6.99 -13.14
C PRO A 34 0.48 -6.75 -13.30
N ASP A 35 0.08 -6.05 -14.38
CA ASP A 35 -1.34 -5.82 -14.71
C ASP A 35 -2.16 -7.11 -14.70
N SER A 36 -1.60 -8.22 -15.18
CA SER A 36 -2.27 -9.52 -15.22
C SER A 36 -2.58 -10.08 -13.83
N ASP A 37 -1.70 -9.82 -12.85
CA ASP A 37 -1.91 -10.28 -11.48
C ASP A 37 -2.96 -9.40 -10.80
N CYS A 38 -2.89 -8.07 -11.00
CA CYS A 38 -3.91 -7.14 -10.52
C CYS A 38 -5.29 -7.46 -11.12
N GLU A 39 -5.39 -7.69 -12.43
CA GLU A 39 -6.64 -8.01 -13.11
C GLU A 39 -7.24 -9.32 -12.60
N ALA A 40 -6.41 -10.36 -12.45
CA ALA A 40 -6.86 -11.65 -11.92
C ALA A 40 -7.44 -11.51 -10.51
N GLU A 41 -6.74 -10.81 -9.61
CA GLU A 41 -7.23 -10.58 -8.25
C GLU A 41 -8.50 -9.72 -8.22
N LEU A 42 -8.59 -8.67 -9.04
CA LEU A 42 -9.79 -7.85 -9.12
C LEU A 42 -11.02 -8.64 -9.58
N MET A 43 -10.84 -9.59 -10.51
CA MET A 43 -11.91 -10.49 -10.93
C MET A 43 -12.36 -11.44 -9.82
N ASP A 44 -11.42 -12.02 -9.08
CA ASP A 44 -11.72 -12.89 -7.93
C ASP A 44 -12.41 -12.11 -6.81
N MET A 45 -11.95 -10.88 -6.54
CA MET A 45 -12.57 -9.95 -5.60
C MET A 45 -13.99 -9.54 -6.02
N ALA A 46 -14.22 -9.31 -7.32
CA ALA A 46 -15.55 -9.03 -7.85
C ALA A 46 -16.49 -10.23 -7.65
N ALA A 47 -16.01 -11.44 -7.92
CA ALA A 47 -16.76 -12.67 -7.70
C ALA A 47 -17.08 -12.91 -6.21
N ALA A 48 -16.15 -12.55 -5.31
CA ALA A 48 -16.32 -12.62 -3.86
C ALA A 48 -17.14 -11.46 -3.27
N GLY A 49 -17.42 -10.41 -4.05
CA GLY A 49 -18.12 -9.21 -3.60
C GLY A 49 -17.28 -8.26 -2.73
N THR A 50 -15.95 -8.38 -2.76
CA THR A 50 -15.00 -7.58 -1.99
C THR A 50 -14.48 -6.36 -2.77
N ALA A 51 -14.59 -6.41 -4.09
CA ALA A 51 -14.46 -5.26 -4.99
C ALA A 51 -15.65 -5.19 -5.95
N LYS A 52 -15.81 -4.06 -6.62
CA LYS A 52 -16.73 -3.92 -7.75
C LYS A 52 -16.15 -2.99 -8.81
N TRP A 53 -16.43 -3.31 -10.07
CA TRP A 53 -16.25 -2.40 -11.20
C TRP A 53 -17.58 -1.69 -11.49
N GLY A 54 -17.55 -0.36 -11.55
CA GLY A 54 -18.69 0.42 -12.01
C GLY A 54 -19.85 0.59 -11.00
N ASN A 55 -20.41 1.80 -11.03
CA ASN A 55 -21.62 2.40 -10.40
C ASN A 55 -21.37 3.90 -10.06
N GLY A 56 -20.43 4.51 -10.80
CA GLY A 56 -19.69 5.77 -10.61
C GLY A 56 -18.67 5.86 -11.77
N PRO A 57 -17.62 6.72 -11.73
CA PRO A 57 -16.59 6.76 -12.78
C PRO A 57 -16.02 5.36 -13.07
N ASP A 58 -15.50 5.15 -14.29
CA ASP A 58 -14.96 3.88 -14.79
C ASP A 58 -13.73 3.41 -13.99
N ALA A 59 -13.97 2.90 -12.78
CA ALA A 59 -12.95 2.57 -11.79
C ALA A 59 -13.37 1.38 -10.91
N TRP A 60 -12.36 0.72 -10.34
CA TRP A 60 -12.50 -0.28 -9.28
C TRP A 60 -12.66 0.40 -7.93
N VAL A 61 -13.55 -0.16 -7.11
CA VAL A 61 -13.83 0.33 -5.75
C VAL A 61 -13.92 -0.83 -4.78
N VAL A 62 -13.30 -0.71 -3.60
CA VAL A 62 -13.45 -1.69 -2.52
C VAL A 62 -14.83 -1.59 -1.86
N THR A 63 -15.46 -2.73 -1.60
CA THR A 63 -16.76 -2.78 -0.88
C THR A 63 -16.56 -2.75 0.63
N ASP A 64 -17.63 -2.63 1.41
CA ASP A 64 -17.56 -2.80 2.87
C ASP A 64 -17.03 -4.19 3.27
N ALA A 65 -17.40 -5.23 2.52
CA ALA A 65 -16.89 -6.58 2.72
C ALA A 65 -15.38 -6.64 2.47
N GLY A 66 -14.91 -5.99 1.39
CA GLY A 66 -13.48 -5.88 1.10
C GLY A 66 -12.72 -5.11 2.17
N ARG A 67 -13.27 -4.00 2.70
CA ARG A 67 -12.65 -3.27 3.83
C ARG A 67 -12.53 -4.14 5.08
N ALA A 68 -13.56 -4.91 5.40
CA ALA A 68 -13.53 -5.83 6.54
C ALA A 68 -12.55 -6.99 6.33
N GLU A 69 -12.40 -7.49 5.11
CA GLU A 69 -11.39 -8.48 4.75
C GLU A 69 -9.98 -7.91 4.84
N HIS A 70 -9.76 -6.71 4.32
CA HIS A 70 -8.49 -6.00 4.40
C HIS A 70 -8.03 -5.86 5.85
N ALA A 71 -8.90 -5.34 6.72
CA ALA A 71 -8.58 -5.14 8.13
C ALA A 71 -8.18 -6.45 8.84
N ARG A 72 -8.88 -7.56 8.54
CA ARG A 72 -8.54 -8.89 9.06
C ARG A 72 -7.21 -9.39 8.51
N GLY A 73 -7.01 -9.29 7.20
CA GLY A 73 -5.82 -9.77 6.49
C GLY A 73 -4.54 -9.07 6.96
N VAL A 74 -4.57 -7.73 7.02
CA VAL A 74 -3.40 -6.95 7.47
C VAL A 74 -3.11 -7.19 8.95
N THR A 75 -4.13 -7.27 9.80
CA THR A 75 -3.91 -7.59 11.22
C THR A 75 -3.22 -8.94 11.38
N ALA A 76 -3.73 -9.98 10.70
CA ALA A 76 -3.14 -11.31 10.74
C ALA A 76 -1.71 -11.34 10.17
N GLU A 77 -1.45 -10.58 9.11
CA GLU A 77 -0.11 -10.45 8.55
C GLU A 77 0.86 -9.81 9.55
N LEU A 78 0.50 -8.66 10.14
CA LEU A 78 1.33 -7.95 11.11
C LEU A 78 1.65 -8.81 12.33
N GLU A 79 0.69 -9.59 12.82
CA GLU A 79 0.89 -10.54 13.91
C GLU A 79 1.85 -11.67 13.51
N LYS A 80 1.64 -12.26 12.33
CA LYS A 80 2.50 -13.32 11.78
C LYS A 80 3.96 -12.88 11.63
N VAL A 81 4.19 -11.63 11.21
CA VAL A 81 5.54 -11.10 11.01
C VAL A 81 6.09 -10.32 12.21
N GLY A 82 5.30 -10.06 13.24
CA GLY A 82 5.70 -9.23 14.38
C GLY A 82 6.20 -7.84 13.96
N ALA A 83 5.62 -7.25 12.90
CA ALA A 83 6.09 -5.98 12.32
C ALA A 83 5.32 -4.75 12.82
N ARG A 84 4.30 -4.95 13.67
CA ARG A 84 3.41 -3.86 14.13
C ARG A 84 4.18 -2.68 14.73
N GLU A 85 5.18 -2.94 15.56
CA GLU A 85 6.00 -1.88 16.17
C GLU A 85 6.82 -1.13 15.12
N LEU A 86 7.41 -1.84 14.15
CA LEU A 86 8.18 -1.22 13.07
C LEU A 86 7.29 -0.34 12.18
N VAL A 87 6.08 -0.79 11.85
CA VAL A 87 5.10 0.02 11.11
C VAL A 87 4.73 1.27 11.89
N ALA A 88 4.49 1.17 13.20
CA ALA A 88 4.21 2.33 14.05
C ALA A 88 5.37 3.33 14.09
N GLN A 89 6.60 2.85 14.24
CA GLN A 89 7.79 3.71 14.21
C GLN A 89 7.93 4.42 12.86
N THR A 90 7.74 3.72 11.74
CA THR A 90 7.78 4.35 10.41
C THR A 90 6.64 5.35 10.23
N HIS A 91 5.43 5.05 10.71
CA HIS A 91 4.30 6.00 10.70
C HIS A 91 4.62 7.28 11.47
N ASP A 92 5.26 7.16 12.62
CA ASP A 92 5.66 8.31 13.44
C ASP A 92 6.72 9.15 12.72
N VAL A 93 7.71 8.51 12.07
CA VAL A 93 8.72 9.22 11.26
C VAL A 93 8.05 10.00 10.14
N VAL A 94 7.24 9.33 9.33
CA VAL A 94 6.55 9.95 8.18
C VAL A 94 5.61 11.07 8.61
N THR A 95 4.95 10.93 9.76
CA THR A 95 3.99 11.93 10.27
C THR A 95 4.68 13.20 10.77
N HIS A 96 5.83 13.08 11.45
CA HIS A 96 6.49 14.20 12.10
C HIS A 96 7.66 14.78 11.31
N TRP A 97 8.23 13.99 10.40
CA TRP A 97 9.46 14.31 9.66
C TRP A 97 9.30 14.06 8.17
N GLY A 98 8.09 14.21 7.63
CA GLY A 98 7.78 13.99 6.21
C GLY A 98 8.63 14.81 5.23
N ASP A 99 9.09 15.99 5.66
CA ASP A 99 9.97 16.88 4.86
C ASP A 99 11.45 16.46 4.93
N ASP A 100 11.84 15.63 5.91
CA ASP A 100 13.19 15.09 6.04
C ASP A 100 13.33 13.84 5.17
N GLN A 101 13.76 14.06 3.93
CA GLN A 101 13.89 12.99 2.93
C GLN A 101 14.79 11.85 3.39
N ALA A 102 15.86 12.14 4.13
CA ALA A 102 16.80 11.14 4.61
C ALA A 102 16.16 10.27 5.70
N ALA A 103 15.48 10.90 6.67
CA ALA A 103 14.80 10.18 7.74
C ALA A 103 13.66 9.27 7.20
N VAL A 104 12.86 9.79 6.26
CA VAL A 104 11.79 9.03 5.62
C VAL A 104 12.37 7.85 4.82
N ALA A 105 13.39 8.08 4.00
CA ALA A 105 14.03 7.02 3.21
C ALA A 105 14.61 5.92 4.10
N GLU A 106 15.30 6.26 5.19
CA GLU A 106 15.83 5.27 6.13
C GLU A 106 14.71 4.44 6.77
N ALA A 107 13.63 5.08 7.22
CA ALA A 107 12.50 4.40 7.83
C ALA A 107 11.81 3.43 6.86
N VAL A 108 11.66 3.83 5.59
CA VAL A 108 11.10 2.99 4.53
C VAL A 108 12.02 1.82 4.19
N VAL A 109 13.33 2.03 4.08
CA VAL A 109 14.31 0.95 3.84
C VAL A 109 14.24 -0.11 4.93
N ARG A 110 14.20 0.30 6.21
CA ARG A 110 14.06 -0.63 7.34
C ARG A 110 12.75 -1.40 7.29
N LEU A 111 11.64 -0.73 6.95
CA LEU A 111 10.34 -1.37 6.82
C LEU A 111 10.29 -2.35 5.65
N ALA A 112 10.80 -1.95 4.48
CA ALA A 112 10.86 -2.77 3.27
C ALA A 112 11.73 -4.03 3.46
N ALA A 113 12.80 -3.94 4.26
CA ALA A 113 13.60 -5.10 4.64
C ALA A 113 12.82 -6.14 5.45
N ARG A 114 11.75 -5.73 6.15
CA ARG A 114 10.84 -6.63 6.88
C ARG A 114 9.66 -7.08 6.02
N MET A 115 9.02 -6.15 5.32
CA MET A 115 7.77 -6.33 4.57
C MET A 115 7.93 -5.80 3.15
N ARG A 116 8.02 -6.70 2.15
CA ARG A 116 8.36 -6.33 0.77
C ARG A 116 7.37 -5.37 0.13
N ARG A 117 6.09 -5.41 0.50
CA ARG A 117 5.07 -4.53 -0.13
C ARG A 117 5.38 -3.04 -0.01
N PHE A 118 6.20 -2.63 0.96
CA PHE A 118 6.62 -1.24 1.14
C PHE A 118 7.87 -0.86 0.31
N ALA A 119 8.50 -1.80 -0.39
CA ALA A 119 9.68 -1.54 -1.20
C ALA A 119 9.41 -0.51 -2.32
N GLY A 120 8.20 -0.54 -2.90
CA GLY A 120 7.82 0.41 -3.94
C GLY A 120 7.79 1.86 -3.51
N TYR A 121 7.48 2.13 -2.23
CA TYR A 121 7.64 3.49 -1.70
C TYR A 121 9.10 3.93 -1.70
N GLY A 122 10.05 3.03 -1.46
CA GLY A 122 11.47 3.36 -1.54
C GLY A 122 11.86 3.85 -2.95
N HIS A 123 11.43 3.11 -3.97
CA HIS A 123 11.68 3.48 -5.38
C HIS A 123 11.00 4.80 -5.77
N ARG A 124 9.76 5.00 -5.34
CA ARG A 124 8.98 6.21 -5.65
C ARG A 124 9.51 7.44 -4.92
N LEU A 125 9.92 7.31 -3.66
CA LEU A 125 10.55 8.39 -2.88
C LEU A 125 11.91 8.80 -3.45
N GLU A 126 12.73 7.83 -3.86
CA GLU A 126 14.01 8.10 -4.52
C GLU A 126 13.80 8.86 -5.85
N ALA A 127 12.87 8.38 -6.69
CA ALA A 127 12.54 9.07 -7.93
C ALA A 127 12.05 10.51 -7.68
N ALA A 128 11.11 10.69 -6.75
CA ALA A 128 10.55 11.99 -6.42
C ALA A 128 11.61 12.97 -5.85
N ALA A 129 12.51 12.50 -4.98
CA ALA A 129 13.59 13.30 -4.41
C ALA A 129 14.56 13.83 -5.49
N GLU A 130 14.74 13.08 -6.57
CA GLU A 130 15.58 13.45 -7.71
C GLU A 130 14.83 14.22 -8.80
N GLY A 131 13.54 14.53 -8.60
CA GLY A 131 12.69 15.15 -9.62
C GLY A 131 12.48 14.26 -10.84
N ARG A 132 12.52 12.94 -10.65
CA ARG A 132 12.27 11.92 -11.68
C ARG A 132 10.91 11.27 -11.48
N GLY A 133 10.31 10.83 -12.58
CA GLY A 133 9.04 10.11 -12.56
C GLY A 133 7.81 11.02 -12.46
N PRO A 134 6.62 10.44 -12.31
CA PRO A 134 5.36 11.18 -12.41
C PRO A 134 4.88 11.76 -11.07
N GLU A 135 5.52 11.46 -9.95
CA GLU A 135 5.05 11.81 -8.61
C GLU A 135 5.97 12.81 -7.90
N GLU A 136 5.36 13.79 -7.25
CA GLU A 136 6.02 14.70 -6.33
C GLU A 136 6.23 14.05 -4.96
N TRP A 137 7.26 14.48 -4.24
CA TRP A 137 7.62 13.97 -2.92
C TRP A 137 6.43 13.94 -1.95
N ASP A 138 5.71 15.06 -1.87
CA ASP A 138 4.56 15.23 -0.98
C ASP A 138 3.43 14.22 -1.27
N ARG A 139 3.24 13.87 -2.55
CA ARG A 139 2.24 12.86 -2.96
C ARG A 139 2.63 11.48 -2.45
N VAL A 140 3.88 11.08 -2.64
CA VAL A 140 4.37 9.76 -2.21
C VAL A 140 4.34 9.65 -0.68
N VAL A 141 4.76 10.70 0.04
CA VAL A 141 4.71 10.76 1.50
C VAL A 141 3.27 10.70 2.02
N ALA A 142 2.34 11.42 1.40
CA ALA A 142 0.92 11.39 1.78
C ALA A 142 0.32 9.98 1.61
N LEU A 143 0.62 9.30 0.50
CA LEU A 143 0.16 7.94 0.25
C LEU A 143 0.76 6.94 1.24
N LEU A 144 2.07 7.02 1.48
CA LEU A 144 2.78 6.20 2.47
C LEU A 144 2.19 6.39 3.87
N LYS A 145 1.91 7.63 4.26
CA LYS A 145 1.28 7.94 5.55
C LYS A 145 -0.09 7.28 5.67
N LYS A 146 -0.93 7.37 4.63
CA LYS A 146 -2.26 6.77 4.59
C LYS A 146 -2.17 5.24 4.65
N ASP A 147 -1.23 4.62 3.95
CA ASP A 147 -1.01 3.16 3.98
C ASP A 147 -0.58 2.70 5.37
N LEU A 148 0.42 3.35 5.97
CA LEU A 148 0.86 3.04 7.34
C LEU A 148 -0.28 3.19 8.37
N ALA A 149 -1.08 4.24 8.27
CA ALA A 149 -2.24 4.44 9.12
C ALA A 149 -3.29 3.33 8.92
N THR A 150 -3.63 3.01 7.68
CA THR A 150 -4.60 1.94 7.35
C THR A 150 -4.10 0.59 7.85
N THR A 151 -2.79 0.34 7.72
CA THR A 151 -2.12 -0.87 8.18
C THR A 151 -2.18 -1.05 9.68
N LEU A 152 -2.09 0.04 10.43
CA LEU A 152 -2.20 0.04 11.89
C LEU A 152 -3.66 0.00 12.38
N GLY A 153 -4.64 0.17 11.48
CA GLY A 153 -6.06 0.33 11.82
C GLY A 153 -6.39 1.69 12.41
N LEU A 154 -5.70 2.75 11.96
CA LEU A 154 -5.88 4.14 12.41
C LEU A 154 -6.69 5.00 11.43
N ALA A 155 -6.99 4.48 10.23
CA ALA A 155 -7.72 5.15 9.16
C ALA A 155 -9.23 4.89 9.23
#